data_AF-A0A023G5E0-F1
#
_entry.id   AF-A0A023G5E0-F1
#
_cell.length_a   1.000
_cell.length_b   1.000
_cell.length_c   1.000
_cell.angle_alpha   90.00
_cell.angle_beta   90.00
_cell.angle_gamma   90.00
#
_symmetry.space_group_name_H-M   'P 1'
#
loop_
_entity.id
_entity.type
_entity.pdbx_description
1 polymer ?
#
loop_
_entity_poly.entity_id
_entity_poly.type
_entity_poly.pdbx_seq_one_letter_code
_entity_poly.pdbx_strand_id
1 'polypeptide(L)'
;MNGKTMFSLIHASFLITCIMSTSAPQTTSGKAAKLLGGASPIKYILKSEVTVPFLGLNWDCVTAEVRVGGPPYITVIDVTNGSGWQTHLYSASVNTFAGPEAQDVITFQAEDHDNNFDMRAYRLVHAAPENCFVLATTYSSTGGGCYLFSKVEIKAENKENKQCPPKNAETTACDSQFTSCKEASPEDEICLAWL
;
A
#
# COMPACT_ATOMS: atom_id res chain seq x y z
N MET A 1 -26.73 49.30 -59.11
CA MET A 1 -27.20 49.83 -57.80
C MET A 1 -27.08 48.69 -56.80
N ASN A 2 -26.00 48.67 -56.03
CA ASN A 2 -25.94 48.99 -54.59
C ASN A 2 -26.68 47.94 -53.75
N GLY A 3 -26.08 47.18 -52.84
CA GLY A 3 -24.75 47.28 -52.24
C GLY A 3 -24.38 46.03 -51.42
N LYS A 4 -23.09 45.99 -51.06
CA LYS A 4 -22.41 45.01 -50.19
C LYS A 4 -22.88 45.16 -48.74
N THR A 5 -22.94 44.05 -48.00
CA THR A 5 -22.32 43.97 -46.66
C THR A 5 -21.87 42.54 -46.38
N MET A 6 -20.56 42.45 -46.18
CA MET A 6 -19.78 41.33 -45.71
C MET A 6 -19.82 41.36 -44.18
N PHE A 7 -20.06 40.23 -43.51
CA PHE A 7 -19.60 40.01 -42.14
C PHE A 7 -19.04 38.59 -42.03
N SER A 8 -17.71 38.55 -42.13
CA SER A 8 -16.87 37.49 -41.57
C SER A 8 -16.98 37.53 -40.05
N LEU A 9 -17.13 36.37 -39.39
CA LEU A 9 -16.67 36.21 -38.01
C LEU A 9 -16.41 34.72 -37.69
N ILE A 10 -15.16 34.35 -37.94
CA ILE A 10 -14.20 33.75 -37.00
C ILE A 10 -14.59 32.40 -36.36
N HIS A 11 -13.79 31.42 -36.78
CA HIS A 11 -13.49 30.15 -36.13
C HIS A 11 -13.35 30.25 -34.60
N ALA A 12 -14.03 29.35 -33.89
CA ALA A 12 -13.58 28.90 -32.58
C ALA A 12 -13.85 27.40 -32.46
N SER A 13 -13.00 26.60 -33.10
CA SER A 13 -12.83 25.19 -32.73
C SER A 13 -12.28 25.17 -31.31
N PHE A 14 -13.14 24.99 -30.32
CA PHE A 14 -12.74 24.73 -28.94
C PHE A 14 -12.16 23.31 -28.88
N LEU A 15 -10.90 23.18 -29.28
CA LEU A 15 -10.07 22.03 -28.98
C LEU A 15 -9.77 22.11 -27.48
N ILE A 16 -10.63 21.50 -26.68
CA ILE A 16 -10.35 21.20 -25.28
C ILE A 16 -9.31 20.06 -25.33
N THR A 17 -8.05 20.42 -25.54
CA THR A 17 -6.93 19.57 -25.18
C THR A 17 -6.99 19.44 -23.66
N CYS A 18 -7.53 18.31 -23.18
CA CYS A 18 -7.17 17.84 -21.85
C CYS A 18 -5.65 17.76 -21.83
N ILE A 19 -5.02 18.79 -21.26
CA ILE A 19 -3.61 18.73 -20.86
C ILE A 19 -3.60 17.72 -19.71
N MET A 20 -3.57 16.45 -20.08
CA MET A 20 -3.08 15.40 -19.21
C MET A 20 -1.63 15.78 -18.98
N SER A 21 -1.37 16.49 -17.88
CA SER A 21 -0.05 16.53 -17.29
C SER A 21 0.29 15.10 -16.95
N THR A 22 0.83 14.36 -17.92
CA THR A 22 1.41 13.05 -17.72
C THR A 22 2.66 13.27 -16.89
N SER A 23 2.48 13.41 -15.58
CA SER A 23 3.52 13.02 -14.63
C SER A 23 3.87 11.59 -15.01
N ALA A 24 5.10 11.39 -15.48
CA ALA A 24 5.59 10.08 -15.88
C ALA A 24 5.19 9.06 -14.79
N PRO A 25 4.51 7.96 -15.13
CA PRO A 25 4.16 6.96 -14.14
C PRO A 25 5.45 6.48 -13.51
N GLN A 26 5.59 6.71 -12.20
CA GLN A 26 6.73 6.21 -11.45
C GLN A 26 6.57 4.69 -11.38
N THR A 27 7.18 3.99 -12.33
CA THR A 27 7.19 2.53 -12.45
C THR A 27 7.35 1.90 -11.08
N THR A 28 6.24 1.35 -10.57
CA THR A 28 6.15 0.63 -9.30
C THR A 28 6.69 -0.79 -9.39
N SER A 29 6.89 -1.30 -10.61
CA SER A 29 7.49 -2.61 -10.91
C SER A 29 8.81 -2.81 -10.17
N GLY A 30 8.85 -3.79 -9.27
CA GLY A 30 10.03 -4.19 -8.51
C GLY A 30 10.30 -3.37 -7.25
N LYS A 31 9.40 -2.45 -6.87
CA LYS A 31 9.49 -1.76 -5.57
C LYS A 31 9.14 -2.70 -4.42
N ALA A 32 8.19 -3.61 -4.59
CA ALA A 32 7.86 -4.61 -3.57
C ALA A 32 9.02 -5.59 -3.36
N ALA A 33 9.66 -6.04 -4.44
CA ALA A 33 10.85 -6.90 -4.32
C ALA A 33 12.01 -6.20 -3.58
N LYS A 34 12.20 -4.88 -3.78
CA LYS A 34 13.18 -4.09 -3.03
C LYS A 34 12.78 -3.88 -1.56
N LEU A 35 11.49 -3.65 -1.30
CA LEU A 35 10.95 -3.52 0.05
C LEU A 35 11.15 -4.80 0.86
N LEU A 36 10.90 -5.97 0.24
CA LEU A 36 10.98 -7.27 0.90
C LEU A 36 12.39 -7.88 0.88
N GLY A 37 13.18 -7.61 -0.14
CA GLY A 37 14.51 -8.20 -0.35
C GLY A 37 15.68 -7.41 0.23
N GLY A 38 15.45 -6.63 1.29
CA GLY A 38 16.50 -5.84 1.94
C GLY A 38 17.65 -6.69 2.49
N ALA A 39 18.84 -6.11 2.59
CA ALA A 39 20.03 -6.81 3.08
C ALA A 39 20.02 -7.06 4.61
N SER A 40 19.18 -6.32 5.34
CA SER A 40 18.98 -6.46 6.78
C SER A 40 17.49 -6.49 7.11
N PRO A 41 17.08 -7.16 8.21
CA PRO A 41 15.70 -7.11 8.65
C PRO A 41 15.30 -5.68 9.02
N ILE A 42 14.18 -5.22 8.49
CA ILE A 42 13.58 -3.93 8.85
C ILE A 42 12.22 -4.21 9.47
N LYS A 43 12.00 -3.65 10.67
CA LYS A 43 10.73 -3.74 11.39
C LYS A 43 9.90 -2.49 11.15
N TYR A 44 8.63 -2.67 10.85
CA TYR A 44 7.65 -1.61 10.62
C TYR A 44 6.47 -1.77 11.56
N ILE A 45 5.80 -0.68 11.87
CA ILE A 45 4.57 -0.63 12.67
C ILE A 45 3.41 -0.08 11.83
N LEU A 46 2.24 -0.70 11.95
CA LEU A 46 1.01 -0.21 11.36
C LEU A 46 0.53 1.03 12.13
N LYS A 47 0.47 2.18 11.44
CA LYS A 47 0.10 3.46 12.06
C LYS A 47 -1.40 3.69 12.18
N SER A 48 -2.20 3.11 11.30
CA SER A 48 -3.58 3.52 11.09
C SER A 48 -4.59 2.88 12.06
N GLU A 49 -5.61 3.64 12.42
CA GLU A 49 -6.91 3.13 12.86
C GLU A 49 -7.64 2.63 11.61
N VAL A 50 -7.44 1.35 11.29
CA VAL A 50 -8.10 0.71 10.15
C VAL A 50 -9.42 0.11 10.59
N THR A 51 -10.49 0.41 9.86
CA THR A 51 -11.80 -0.21 10.03
C THR A 51 -11.80 -1.68 9.60
N VAL A 52 -10.90 -2.05 8.68
CA VAL A 52 -10.69 -3.42 8.21
C VAL A 52 -9.38 -3.97 8.79
N PRO A 53 -9.40 -5.11 9.50
CA PRO A 53 -8.19 -5.71 10.06
C PRO A 53 -7.17 -6.13 8.99
N PHE A 54 -5.91 -5.69 9.13
CA PHE A 54 -4.82 -6.15 8.29
C PHE A 54 -4.61 -7.66 8.48
N LEU A 55 -4.59 -8.42 7.39
CA LEU A 55 -4.52 -9.89 7.40
C LEU A 55 -5.66 -10.59 8.17
N GLY A 56 -6.75 -9.88 8.50
CA GLY A 56 -7.78 -10.42 9.39
C GLY A 56 -7.37 -10.42 10.88
N LEU A 57 -6.24 -9.81 11.22
CA LEU A 57 -5.71 -9.72 12.57
C LEU A 57 -6.30 -8.48 13.26
N ASN A 58 -7.31 -8.68 14.10
CA ASN A 58 -7.96 -7.61 14.86
C ASN A 58 -7.19 -7.28 16.15
N TRP A 59 -6.22 -6.36 16.07
CA TRP A 59 -5.31 -6.03 17.17
C TRP A 59 -4.96 -4.54 17.22
N ASP A 60 -4.68 -4.04 18.42
CA ASP A 60 -4.35 -2.62 18.67
C ASP A 60 -2.96 -2.23 18.12
N CYS A 61 -2.06 -3.21 18.07
CA CYS A 61 -0.70 -3.05 17.61
C CYS A 61 -0.33 -4.19 16.67
N VAL A 62 0.13 -3.82 15.48
CA VAL A 62 0.64 -4.75 14.47
C VAL A 62 2.00 -4.25 14.02
N THR A 63 3.00 -5.13 14.05
CA THR A 63 4.31 -4.88 13.49
C THR A 63 4.65 -5.94 12.44
N ALA A 64 5.38 -5.53 11.42
CA ALA A 64 5.84 -6.40 10.34
C ALA A 64 7.36 -6.31 10.22
N GLU A 65 8.03 -7.44 10.31
CA GLU A 65 9.46 -7.55 10.04
C GLU A 65 9.65 -8.48 8.84
N VAL A 66 10.32 -7.99 7.81
CA VAL A 66 10.70 -8.85 6.68
C VAL A 66 12.07 -9.44 6.98
N ARG A 67 12.16 -10.76 7.05
CA ARG A 67 13.43 -11.46 7.25
C ARG A 67 14.20 -11.54 5.94
N VAL A 68 15.51 -11.38 6.04
CA VAL A 68 16.44 -11.42 4.91
C VAL A 68 16.31 -12.77 4.20
N GLY A 69 16.03 -12.75 2.89
CA GLY A 69 15.86 -13.94 2.08
C GLY A 69 15.46 -13.64 0.62
N GLY A 70 15.52 -14.66 -0.22
CA GLY A 70 14.93 -14.64 -1.56
C GLY A 70 13.45 -15.04 -1.53
N PRO A 71 12.71 -14.89 -2.65
CA PRO A 71 11.32 -15.33 -2.73
C PRO A 71 11.19 -16.86 -2.53
N PRO A 72 10.17 -17.34 -1.79
CA PRO A 72 9.18 -16.55 -1.05
C PRO A 72 9.80 -15.84 0.16
N TYR A 73 9.49 -14.55 0.32
CA TYR A 73 10.02 -13.74 1.42
C TYR A 73 9.34 -14.14 2.72
N ILE A 74 10.07 -14.31 3.81
CA ILE A 74 9.47 -14.61 5.11
C ILE A 74 9.21 -13.32 5.85
N THR A 75 7.94 -13.09 6.19
CA THR A 75 7.51 -11.94 6.99
C THR A 75 7.04 -12.42 8.36
N VAL A 76 7.58 -11.81 9.41
CA VAL A 76 7.15 -12.00 10.80
C VAL A 76 6.16 -10.89 11.13
N ILE A 77 4.95 -11.27 11.53
CA ILE A 77 3.93 -10.33 11.98
C ILE A 77 3.73 -10.53 13.48
N ASP A 78 4.13 -9.53 14.28
CA ASP A 78 3.85 -9.53 15.71
C ASP A 78 2.63 -8.65 16.01
N VAL A 79 1.72 -9.17 16.83
CA VAL A 79 0.49 -8.48 17.24
C VAL A 79 0.31 -8.48 18.75
N THR A 80 -0.33 -7.42 19.29
CA THR A 80 -0.70 -7.33 20.71
C THR A 80 -1.91 -6.44 20.94
N ASN A 81 -2.69 -6.77 21.97
CA ASN A 81 -3.83 -6.02 22.52
C ASN A 81 -3.57 -5.61 23.99
N GLY A 82 -2.31 -5.60 24.40
CA GLY A 82 -1.90 -5.33 25.78
C GLY A 82 -1.84 -6.54 26.71
N SER A 83 -2.41 -7.70 26.34
CA SER A 83 -2.33 -8.93 27.16
C SER A 83 -1.06 -9.77 26.93
N GLY A 84 -0.41 -9.58 25.79
CA GLY A 84 0.79 -10.32 25.39
C GLY A 84 1.04 -10.18 23.90
N TRP A 85 2.26 -10.51 23.47
CA TRP A 85 2.60 -10.55 22.06
C TRP A 85 2.33 -11.93 21.48
N GLN A 86 1.77 -11.96 20.29
CA GLN A 86 1.66 -13.15 19.45
C GLN A 86 2.45 -12.91 18.17
N THR A 87 3.17 -13.94 17.73
CA THR A 87 3.98 -13.90 16.51
C THR A 87 3.37 -14.86 15.49
N HIS A 88 3.17 -14.36 14.28
CA HIS A 88 2.68 -15.12 13.14
C HIS A 88 3.70 -15.09 12.01
N LEU A 89 3.88 -16.22 11.35
CA LEU A 89 4.78 -16.32 10.19
C LEU A 89 3.97 -16.36 8.89
N TYR A 90 4.38 -15.54 7.94
CA TYR A 90 3.80 -15.50 6.61
C TYR A 90 4.88 -15.64 5.55
N SER A 91 4.63 -16.45 4.53
CA SER A 91 5.32 -16.31 3.25
C SER A 91 4.68 -15.18 2.46
N ALA A 92 5.54 -14.33 1.88
CA ALA A 92 5.17 -13.22 1.03
C ALA A 92 5.72 -13.45 -0.38
N SER A 93 4.86 -13.32 -1.38
CA SER A 93 5.23 -13.36 -2.79
C SER A 93 4.86 -12.05 -3.48
N VAL A 94 5.60 -11.70 -4.52
CA VAL A 94 5.37 -10.48 -5.30
C VAL A 94 4.98 -10.87 -6.71
N ASN A 95 3.83 -10.37 -7.14
CA ASN A 95 3.38 -10.42 -8.53
C ASN A 95 3.25 -8.99 -9.05
N THR A 96 3.59 -8.76 -10.32
CA THR A 96 3.41 -7.45 -10.95
C THR A 96 2.36 -7.58 -12.05
N PHE A 97 1.28 -6.81 -11.95
CA PHE A 97 0.29 -6.75 -13.02
C PHE A 97 0.81 -5.86 -14.16
N ALA A 98 0.76 -6.38 -15.38
CA ALA A 98 1.09 -5.61 -16.57
C ALA A 98 -0.01 -4.59 -16.87
N GLY A 99 0.36 -3.35 -17.15
CA GLY A 99 -0.56 -2.27 -17.47
C GLY A 99 0.17 -0.94 -17.71
N PRO A 100 -0.55 0.13 -18.09
CA PRO A 100 0.02 1.47 -18.24
C PRO A 100 0.74 1.94 -16.98
N GLU A 101 0.25 1.50 -15.81
CA GLU A 101 0.88 1.64 -14.51
C GLU A 101 1.09 0.25 -13.92
N ALA A 102 2.25 -0.37 -14.15
CA ALA A 102 2.53 -1.70 -13.64
C ALA A 102 2.52 -1.72 -12.10
N GLN A 103 1.57 -2.43 -11.50
CA GLN A 103 1.35 -2.44 -10.05
C GLN A 103 1.92 -3.71 -9.41
N ASP A 104 2.73 -3.53 -8.36
CA ASP A 104 3.19 -4.64 -7.54
C ASP A 104 2.09 -5.04 -6.55
N VAL A 105 1.83 -6.34 -6.46
CA VAL A 105 0.93 -6.97 -5.50
C VAL A 105 1.72 -7.93 -4.63
N ILE A 106 1.60 -7.73 -3.32
CA ILE A 106 2.20 -8.56 -2.29
C ILE A 106 1.11 -9.50 -1.76
N THR A 107 1.34 -10.80 -1.91
CA THR A 107 0.44 -11.84 -1.40
C THR A 107 1.06 -12.49 -0.18
N PHE A 108 0.34 -12.47 0.93
CA PHE A 108 0.71 -13.11 2.18
C PHE A 108 -0.06 -14.43 2.35
N GLN A 109 0.66 -15.49 2.67
CA GLN A 109 0.12 -16.80 3.01
C GLN A 109 0.64 -17.18 4.40
N ALA A 110 -0.27 -17.54 5.31
CA ALA A 110 0.11 -17.96 6.65
C ALA A 110 0.87 -19.30 6.58
N GLU A 111 1.95 -19.42 7.32
CA GLU A 111 2.73 -20.67 7.47
C GLU A 111 2.23 -21.52 8.64
N ASP A 112 1.49 -20.91 9.57
CA ASP A 112 0.95 -21.61 10.74
C ASP A 112 -0.25 -22.49 10.36
N HIS A 113 -0.08 -23.81 10.41
CA HIS A 113 -1.08 -24.80 10.00
C HIS A 113 -2.38 -24.83 10.83
N ASP A 114 -2.38 -24.23 12.02
CA ASP A 114 -3.52 -24.33 12.96
C ASP A 114 -4.59 -23.24 12.75
N ASN A 115 -4.33 -22.22 11.94
CA ASN A 115 -5.29 -21.16 11.68
C ASN A 115 -5.60 -21.10 10.19
N ASN A 116 -6.88 -21.21 9.86
CA ASN A 116 -7.42 -21.11 8.50
C ASN A 116 -7.40 -19.65 8.01
N PHE A 117 -6.23 -18.98 8.10
CA PHE A 117 -6.06 -17.64 7.55
C PHE A 117 -5.94 -17.75 6.05
N ASP A 118 -6.99 -17.30 5.35
CA ASP A 118 -6.99 -17.21 3.90
C ASP A 118 -5.82 -16.36 3.40
N MET A 119 -5.27 -16.77 2.26
CA MET A 119 -4.29 -15.99 1.51
C MET A 119 -4.84 -14.59 1.23
N ARG A 120 -4.05 -13.56 1.51
CA ARG A 120 -4.47 -12.15 1.33
C ARG A 120 -3.46 -11.38 0.49
N ALA A 121 -3.98 -10.69 -0.51
CA ALA A 121 -3.18 -9.90 -1.44
C ALA A 121 -3.43 -8.40 -1.24
N TYR A 122 -2.36 -7.62 -1.35
CA TYR A 122 -2.41 -6.16 -1.25
C TYR A 122 -1.60 -5.54 -2.37
N ARG A 123 -2.13 -4.49 -2.97
CA ARG A 123 -1.41 -3.65 -3.92
C ARG A 123 -0.47 -2.72 -3.15
N LEU A 124 0.78 -2.65 -3.62
CA LEU A 124 1.74 -1.67 -3.13
C LEU A 124 1.47 -0.31 -3.79
N VAL A 125 0.96 0.64 -3.00
CA VAL A 125 0.69 2.01 -3.46
C VAL A 125 1.97 2.83 -3.41
N HIS A 126 2.73 2.70 -2.33
CA HIS A 126 3.97 3.44 -2.13
C HIS A 126 4.98 2.62 -1.35
N ALA A 127 6.26 2.72 -1.70
CA ALA A 127 7.36 2.15 -0.93
C ALA A 127 8.53 3.12 -0.86
N ALA A 128 8.91 3.44 0.37
CA ALA A 128 10.17 4.06 0.74
C ALA A 128 10.79 3.18 1.83
N PRO A 129 11.50 2.07 1.48
CA PRO A 129 11.92 1.04 2.43
C PRO A 129 12.69 1.56 3.65
N GLU A 130 13.41 2.67 3.51
CA GLU A 130 14.11 3.27 4.65
C GLU A 130 13.22 3.97 5.66
N ASN A 131 11.94 4.17 5.34
CA ASN A 131 11.02 5.05 6.06
C ASN A 131 9.65 4.39 6.29
N CYS A 132 8.95 3.98 5.23
CA CYS A 132 7.54 3.61 5.27
C CYS A 132 7.05 2.99 3.95
N PHE A 133 5.88 2.36 4.00
CA PHE A 133 5.18 1.90 2.81
C PHE A 133 3.66 1.92 3.03
N VAL A 134 2.91 1.96 1.92
CA VAL A 134 1.45 1.98 1.90
C VAL A 134 0.93 0.82 1.07
N LEU A 135 0.06 0.01 1.67
CA LEU A 135 -0.64 -1.08 1.02
C LEU A 135 -2.13 -0.75 0.85
N ALA A 136 -2.74 -1.24 -0.22
CA ALA A 136 -4.17 -1.20 -0.46
C ALA A 136 -4.71 -2.61 -0.69
N THR A 137 -5.94 -2.90 -0.27
CA THR A 137 -6.62 -4.16 -0.65
C THR A 137 -6.74 -4.27 -2.17
N THR A 138 -6.49 -5.46 -2.74
CA THR A 138 -6.62 -5.70 -4.19
C THR A 138 -8.06 -5.90 -4.63
N TYR A 139 -8.87 -6.58 -3.82
CA TYR A 139 -10.28 -6.88 -4.06
C TYR A 139 -11.00 -6.84 -2.72
N SER A 140 -12.08 -6.06 -2.60
CA SER A 140 -12.94 -6.17 -1.42
C SER A 140 -14.39 -5.96 -1.79
N SER A 141 -15.16 -7.04 -1.75
CA SER A 141 -16.61 -6.99 -1.52
C SER A 141 -16.96 -6.55 -0.08
N THR A 142 -15.95 -6.35 0.77
CA THR A 142 -16.06 -6.10 2.22
C THR A 142 -15.48 -4.74 2.66
N GLY A 143 -15.31 -3.81 1.71
CA GLY A 143 -14.80 -2.46 1.97
C GLY A 143 -13.28 -2.35 1.75
N GLY A 144 -12.88 -1.34 0.97
CA GLY A 144 -11.48 -1.11 0.64
C GLY A 144 -10.69 -0.65 1.87
N GLY A 145 -9.48 -1.17 2.03
CA GLY A 145 -8.59 -0.85 3.15
C GLY A 145 -7.24 -0.35 2.67
N CYS A 146 -6.78 0.76 3.25
CA CYS A 146 -5.42 1.27 3.10
C CYS A 146 -4.66 1.09 4.41
N TYR A 147 -3.39 0.70 4.33
CA TYR A 147 -2.55 0.40 5.48
C TYR A 147 -1.22 1.15 5.35
N LEU A 148 -0.91 1.98 6.35
CA LEU A 148 0.35 2.71 6.43
C LEU A 148 1.28 2.03 7.44
N PHE A 149 2.41 1.54 6.94
CA PHE A 149 3.49 1.01 7.75
C PHE A 149 4.63 2.01 7.82
N SER A 150 5.13 2.27 9.03
CA SER A 150 6.30 3.13 9.27
C SER A 150 7.40 2.35 9.95
N LYS A 151 8.66 2.61 9.59
CA LYS A 151 9.82 1.94 10.17
C LYS A 151 9.90 2.23 11.68
N VAL A 152 10.19 1.20 12.45
CA VAL A 152 10.43 1.30 13.89
C VAL A 152 11.93 1.48 14.11
N GLU A 153 12.31 2.58 14.74
CA GLU A 153 13.67 2.70 15.28
C GLU A 153 13.79 1.84 16.53
N ILE A 154 14.46 0.69 16.40
CA ILE A 154 14.75 -0.18 17.54
C ILE A 154 15.84 0.49 18.38
N LYS A 155 15.44 1.29 19.38
CA LYS A 155 16.36 1.74 20.43
C LYS A 155 16.75 0.53 21.30
N ALA A 156 18.02 0.44 21.67
CA ALA A 156 18.58 -0.69 22.43
C ALA A 156 17.84 -1.03 23.74
N GLU A 157 17.09 -0.06 24.27
CA GLU A 157 16.33 -0.10 25.51
C GLU A 157 14.97 -0.84 25.37
N ASN A 158 14.48 -1.06 24.13
CA ASN A 158 13.17 -1.67 23.88
C ASN A 158 13.20 -3.21 23.76
N LYS A 159 14.34 -3.86 24.02
CA LYS A 159 14.45 -5.32 23.88
C LYS A 159 13.60 -6.13 24.87
N GLU A 160 13.13 -5.53 25.96
CA GLU A 160 12.32 -6.21 26.99
C GLU A 160 10.91 -5.63 27.15
N ASN A 161 10.57 -4.57 26.42
CA ASN A 161 9.35 -3.82 26.70
C ASN A 161 8.15 -4.45 25.98
N LYS A 162 7.20 -5.01 26.73
CA LYS A 162 5.94 -5.61 26.22
C LYS A 162 4.98 -4.58 25.58
N GLN A 163 5.39 -3.33 25.45
CA GLN A 163 4.58 -2.23 24.97
C GLN A 163 4.67 -2.11 23.44
N CYS A 164 3.56 -1.72 22.81
CA CYS A 164 3.55 -1.38 21.38
C CYS A 164 4.61 -0.31 21.11
N PRO A 165 5.50 -0.49 20.12
CA PRO A 165 6.46 0.54 19.76
C PRO A 165 5.76 1.86 19.51
N PRO A 166 6.38 3.01 19.83
CA PRO A 166 5.77 4.29 19.54
C PRO A 166 5.51 4.37 18.03
N LYS A 167 4.28 4.74 17.67
CA LYS A 167 3.89 5.03 16.29
C LYS A 167 4.54 6.36 15.87
N ASN A 168 5.87 6.39 15.76
CA ASN A 168 6.62 7.62 15.49
C ASN A 168 6.16 8.26 14.18
N ALA A 169 5.60 9.48 14.27
CA ALA A 169 5.33 10.47 13.22
C ALA A 169 6.64 10.83 12.48
N GLU A 170 6.72 11.23 11.22
CA GLU A 170 5.82 11.66 10.15
C GLU A 170 6.67 11.44 8.90
N THR A 171 6.12 10.84 7.86
CA THR A 171 6.82 10.78 6.58
C THR A 171 5.87 11.41 5.60
N THR A 172 5.97 12.73 5.43
CA THR A 172 5.05 13.56 4.64
C THR A 172 4.70 12.93 3.28
N ALA A 173 5.67 12.24 2.67
CA ALA A 173 5.46 11.46 1.46
C ALA A 173 4.52 10.25 1.64
N CYS A 174 4.65 9.44 2.69
CA CYS A 174 3.75 8.31 2.93
C CYS A 174 2.39 8.75 3.47
N ASP A 175 2.31 9.82 4.27
CA ASP A 175 1.04 10.32 4.79
C ASP A 175 0.16 10.88 3.66
N SER A 176 0.75 11.58 2.68
CA SER A 176 0.02 12.01 1.47
C SER A 176 -0.44 10.81 0.63
N GLN A 177 0.42 9.83 0.37
CA GLN A 177 0.04 8.62 -0.39
C GLN A 177 -1.01 7.78 0.32
N PHE A 178 -0.97 7.71 1.66
CA PHE A 178 -1.98 7.06 2.47
C PHE A 178 -3.33 7.80 2.39
N THR A 179 -3.31 9.13 2.45
CA THR A 179 -4.52 9.95 2.31
C THR A 179 -5.13 9.75 0.92
N SER A 180 -4.33 9.85 -0.14
CA SER A 180 -4.80 9.58 -1.51
C SER A 180 -5.29 8.15 -1.68
N CYS A 181 -4.66 7.15 -1.03
CA CYS A 181 -5.15 5.78 -1.03
C CYS A 181 -6.54 5.67 -0.42
N LYS A 182 -6.77 6.31 0.74
CA LYS A 182 -8.07 6.32 1.41
C LYS A 182 -9.14 7.01 0.57
N GLU A 183 -8.81 8.13 -0.06
CA GLU A 183 -9.72 8.87 -0.94
C GLU A 183 -10.04 8.11 -2.24
N ALA A 184 -9.05 7.42 -2.81
CA ALA A 184 -9.19 6.60 -4.01
C ALA A 184 -9.71 5.18 -3.73
N SER A 185 -10.00 4.86 -2.46
CA SER A 185 -10.64 3.62 -2.04
C SER A 185 -12.11 3.90 -1.73
N PRO A 186 -12.95 4.24 -2.72
CA PRO A 186 -14.38 4.23 -2.48
C PRO A 186 -14.80 2.80 -2.13
N GLU A 187 -15.83 2.67 -1.29
CA GLU A 187 -16.56 1.44 -1.03
C GLU A 187 -17.27 0.88 -2.29
N ASP A 188 -17.08 1.52 -3.44
CA ASP A 188 -17.70 1.18 -4.71
C ASP A 188 -16.81 0.26 -5.54
N GLU A 189 -17.43 -0.86 -5.94
CA GLU A 189 -16.91 -1.90 -6.81
C GLU A 189 -16.02 -1.34 -7.93
N ILE A 190 -14.72 -1.62 -7.85
CA ILE A 190 -13.86 -1.57 -9.03
C ILE A 190 -14.31 -2.74 -9.91
N CYS A 191 -15.25 -2.47 -10.84
CA CYS A 191 -15.44 -3.32 -12.01
C CYS A 191 -14.15 -3.27 -12.84
N LEU A 192 -13.26 -4.24 -12.61
CA LEU A 192 -12.29 -4.63 -13.62
C LEU A 192 -13.06 -5.31 -14.76
N ALA A 193 -13.72 -4.50 -15.59
CA ALA A 193 -14.09 -4.96 -16.91
C ALA A 193 -12.79 -5.23 -17.68
N TRP A 194 -12.75 -6.39 -18.35
CA TRP A 194 -11.71 -6.90 -19.24
C TRP A 194 -10.66 -7.82 -18.60
N LEU A 195 -11.08 -9.05 -18.30
CA LEU A 195 -10.49 -10.25 -18.92
C LEU A 195 -11.59 -11.01 -19.67
#